data_AF-A0A2S4XIV2-F1
#
_entry.id   AF-A0A2S4XIV2-F1
#
_cell.length_a   1.000
_cell.length_b   1.000
_cell.length_c   1.000
_cell.angle_alpha   90.00
_cell.angle_beta   90.00
_cell.angle_gamma   90.00
#
_symmetry.space_group_name_H-M   'P 1'
#
loop_
_entity.id
_entity.type
_entity.pdbx_description
1 polymer ?
#
loop_
_entity_poly.entity_id
_entity_poly.type
_entity_poly.pdbx_seq_one_letter_code
_entity_poly.pdbx_strand_id
1 'polypeptide(L)'
;MAEVVYLVGQELDASEKAVLAAFEAALVESGMENLDHGHLDSVGVFQQRPSMGWGTAEECMNVNHAARRFFERAVAEDADDPDLTPGQLAQQVQVSAYPDRYDEREDEARLLIEATRDALGEESVP
;
A
#
# COMPACT_ATOMS: atom_id res chain seq x y z
N MET A 1 4.49 -6.92 -7.47
CA MET A 1 3.60 -6.63 -6.33
C MET A 1 2.58 -5.56 -6.68
N ALA A 2 3.00 -4.49 -7.36
CA ALA A 2 2.14 -3.38 -7.80
C ALA A 2 0.79 -3.81 -8.41
N GLU A 3 0.78 -4.77 -9.34
CA GLU A 3 -0.45 -5.28 -9.95
C GLU A 3 -1.46 -5.81 -8.92
N VAL A 4 -1.03 -6.67 -7.99
CA VAL A 4 -1.90 -7.22 -6.94
C VAL A 4 -2.41 -6.12 -6.02
N VAL A 5 -1.55 -5.16 -5.63
CA VAL A 5 -1.95 -4.01 -4.79
C VAL A 5 -3.00 -3.17 -5.52
N TYR A 6 -2.79 -2.88 -6.80
CA TYR A 6 -3.73 -2.13 -7.63
C TYR A 6 -5.07 -2.86 -7.76
N LEU A 7 -5.06 -4.14 -8.13
CA LEU A 7 -6.28 -4.94 -8.30
C LEU A 7 -7.08 -5.03 -7.00
N VAL A 8 -6.42 -5.19 -5.84
CA VAL A 8 -7.12 -5.18 -4.55
C VAL A 8 -7.76 -3.81 -4.26
N GLY A 9 -7.08 -2.71 -4.59
CA GLY A 9 -7.65 -1.37 -4.48
C GLY A 9 -8.92 -1.22 -5.34
N GLN A 10 -8.88 -1.73 -6.58
CA GLN A 10 -10.04 -1.75 -7.48
C GLN A 10 -11.18 -2.64 -6.94
N GLU A 11 -10.86 -3.82 -6.40
CA GLU A 11 -11.85 -4.74 -5.81
C GLU A 11 -12.58 -4.14 -4.60
N LEU A 12 -11.94 -3.20 -3.90
CA LEU A 12 -12.48 -2.52 -2.73
C LEU A 12 -13.09 -1.14 -3.07
N ASP A 13 -13.19 -0.78 -4.35
CA ASP A 13 -13.62 0.54 -4.82
C ASP A 13 -12.86 1.68 -4.11
N ALA A 14 -11.57 1.47 -3.84
CA ALA A 14 -10.72 2.42 -3.14
C ALA A 14 -10.57 3.72 -3.93
N SER A 15 -10.52 4.85 -3.22
CA SER A 15 -10.31 6.16 -3.85
C SER A 15 -8.92 6.24 -4.51
N GLU A 16 -8.76 7.11 -5.51
CA GLU A 16 -7.43 7.36 -6.12
C GLU A 16 -6.41 7.79 -5.07
N LYS A 17 -6.85 8.54 -4.04
CA LYS A 17 -6.02 8.91 -2.89
C LYS A 17 -5.56 7.69 -2.09
N ALA A 18 -6.46 6.75 -1.79
CA ALA A 18 -6.10 5.52 -1.07
C ALA A 18 -5.17 4.61 -1.89
N VAL A 19 -5.37 4.52 -3.21
CA VAL A 19 -4.47 3.78 -4.11
C VAL A 19 -3.08 4.42 -4.12
N LEU A 20 -3.00 5.74 -4.22
CA LEU A 20 -1.72 6.46 -4.18
C LEU A 20 -1.01 6.27 -2.83
N ALA A 21 -1.74 6.39 -1.71
CA ALA A 21 -1.22 6.13 -0.37
C ALA A 21 -0.65 4.71 -0.21
N ALA A 22 -1.32 3.70 -0.77
CA ALA A 22 -0.82 2.33 -0.75
C ALA A 22 0.48 2.17 -1.56
N PHE A 23 0.59 2.83 -2.72
CA PHE A 23 1.80 2.76 -3.54
C PHE A 23 2.97 3.50 -2.87
N GLU A 24 2.74 4.67 -2.30
CA GLU A 24 3.72 5.40 -1.50
C GLU A 24 4.20 4.55 -0.32
N ALA A 25 3.27 3.94 0.43
CA ALA A 25 3.61 3.05 1.53
C ALA A 25 4.48 1.88 1.08
N ALA A 26 4.05 1.13 0.06
CA ALA A 26 4.81 -0.02 -0.44
C ALA A 26 6.21 0.39 -0.96
N LEU A 27 6.32 1.55 -1.62
CA LEU A 27 7.58 2.08 -2.12
C LEU A 27 8.53 2.49 -0.99
N VAL A 28 8.03 3.12 0.06
CA VAL A 28 8.82 3.51 1.23
C VAL A 28 9.27 2.30 2.05
N GLU A 29 8.35 1.36 2.28
CA GLU A 29 8.59 0.23 3.19
C GLU A 29 9.49 -0.85 2.58
N SER A 30 9.30 -1.16 1.29
CA SER A 30 9.97 -2.29 0.64
C SER A 30 10.49 -2.00 -0.76
N GLY A 31 10.23 -0.82 -1.32
CA GLY A 31 10.46 -0.57 -2.75
C GLY A 31 9.51 -1.36 -3.65
N MET A 32 8.29 -1.66 -3.17
CA MET A 32 7.29 -2.50 -3.86
C MET A 32 7.74 -3.98 -4.03
N GLU A 33 8.53 -4.50 -3.09
CA GLU A 33 9.01 -5.89 -3.06
C GLU A 33 8.40 -6.69 -1.89
N ASN A 34 8.22 -8.00 -2.05
CA ASN A 34 7.69 -8.84 -0.98
C ASN A 34 8.82 -9.44 -0.13
N LEU A 35 9.27 -8.69 0.88
CA LEU A 35 10.45 -9.04 1.67
C LEU A 35 10.10 -9.95 2.85
N ASP A 36 10.83 -11.06 3.01
CA ASP A 36 10.69 -11.99 4.14
C ASP A 36 11.43 -11.55 5.42
N HIS A 37 12.01 -10.35 5.39
CA HIS A 37 12.78 -9.76 6.46
C HIS A 37 12.51 -8.26 6.56
N GLY A 38 12.92 -7.69 7.69
CA GLY A 38 12.66 -6.30 8.02
C GLY A 38 13.15 -5.95 9.41
N HIS A 39 12.81 -4.75 9.87
CA HIS A 39 13.06 -4.38 11.25
C HIS A 39 12.13 -5.15 12.21
N LEU A 40 12.70 -5.79 13.25
CA LEU A 40 11.96 -6.67 14.17
C LEU A 40 11.30 -7.85 13.45
N ASP A 41 9.98 -7.95 13.50
CA ASP A 41 9.16 -8.97 12.86
C ASP A 41 8.39 -8.45 11.63
N SER A 42 8.81 -7.29 11.10
CA SER A 42 8.21 -6.70 9.90
C SER A 42 8.51 -7.55 8.67
N VAL A 43 7.47 -7.85 7.88
CA VAL A 43 7.59 -8.61 6.62
C VAL A 43 6.60 -8.11 5.58
N GLY A 44 6.81 -8.53 4.34
CA GLY A 44 5.94 -8.28 3.21
C GLY A 44 6.09 -6.89 2.59
N VAL A 45 5.24 -6.63 1.60
CA VAL A 45 5.28 -5.42 0.76
C VAL A 45 5.11 -4.11 1.53
N PHE A 46 4.39 -4.15 2.66
CA PHE A 46 4.16 -3.00 3.53
C PHE A 46 4.98 -3.05 4.83
N GLN A 47 5.93 -3.99 4.96
CA GLN A 47 6.69 -4.21 6.20
C GLN A 47 5.78 -4.26 7.45
N GLN A 48 4.64 -4.94 7.31
CA GLN A 48 3.65 -5.05 8.37
C GLN A 48 4.13 -6.01 9.45
N ARG A 49 3.80 -5.69 10.71
CA ARG A 49 4.27 -6.44 11.88
C ARG A 49 3.18 -7.32 12.47
N PRO A 50 3.36 -8.65 12.51
CA PRO A 50 2.45 -9.55 13.22
C PRO A 50 2.24 -9.16 14.68
N SER A 51 3.31 -8.78 15.39
CA SER A 51 3.24 -8.31 16.78
C SER A 51 2.43 -7.03 16.98
N MET A 52 2.11 -6.29 15.92
CA MET A 52 1.29 -5.07 15.94
C MET A 52 -0.15 -5.32 15.43
N GLY A 53 -0.57 -6.58 15.29
CA GLY A 53 -1.94 -6.93 14.93
C GLY A 53 -2.26 -6.84 13.43
N TRP A 54 -1.23 -6.82 12.57
CA TRP A 54 -1.43 -6.87 11.13
C TRP A 54 -1.81 -8.27 10.60
N GLY A 55 -1.67 -9.31 11.42
CA GLY A 55 -1.98 -10.70 11.06
C GLY A 55 -0.86 -11.62 11.52
N THR A 56 -0.83 -12.84 11.01
CA THR A 56 0.33 -13.74 11.08
C THR A 56 1.42 -13.32 10.09
N ALA A 57 2.64 -13.84 10.25
CA ALA A 57 3.72 -13.58 9.29
C ALA A 57 3.36 -14.10 7.87
N GLU A 58 2.66 -15.23 7.78
CA GLU A 58 2.17 -15.78 6.50
C GLU A 58 1.14 -14.85 5.84
N GLU A 59 0.22 -14.29 6.63
CA GLU A 59 -0.75 -13.30 6.14
C GLU A 59 -0.07 -11.99 5.70
N CYS A 60 0.93 -11.50 6.44
CA CYS A 60 1.67 -10.31 6.06
C CYS A 60 2.51 -10.52 4.78
N MET A 61 3.01 -11.74 4.55
CA MET A 61 3.70 -12.13 3.31
C MET A 61 2.76 -12.35 2.13
N ASN A 62 1.46 -12.54 2.38
CA ASN A 62 0.46 -12.63 1.33
C ASN A 62 0.03 -11.22 0.91
N VAL A 63 0.55 -10.77 -0.23
CA VAL A 63 0.32 -9.40 -0.76
C VAL A 63 -1.16 -9.06 -0.91
N ASN A 64 -2.00 -10.03 -1.25
CA ASN A 64 -3.44 -9.81 -1.35
C ASN A 64 -4.07 -9.52 0.02
N HIS A 65 -3.69 -10.29 1.06
CA HIS A 65 -4.14 -10.04 2.43
C HIS A 65 -3.60 -8.71 2.97
N ALA A 66 -2.30 -8.47 2.82
CA ALA A 66 -1.64 -7.27 3.30
C ALA A 66 -2.24 -5.99 2.67
N ALA A 67 -2.50 -6.02 1.35
CA ALA A 67 -3.15 -4.92 0.64
C ALA A 67 -4.60 -4.71 1.11
N ARG A 68 -5.40 -5.78 1.24
CA ARG A 68 -6.78 -5.67 1.75
C ARG A 68 -6.82 -4.98 3.11
N ARG A 69 -5.96 -5.43 4.04
CA ARG A 69 -5.87 -4.85 5.39
C ARG A 69 -5.42 -3.40 5.38
N PHE A 70 -4.50 -3.03 4.49
CA PHE A 70 -4.11 -1.63 4.31
C PHE A 70 -5.29 -0.80 3.83
N PHE A 71 -5.97 -1.20 2.75
CA PHE A 71 -7.08 -0.45 2.17
C PHE A 71 -8.29 -0.33 3.10
N GLU A 72 -8.63 -1.38 3.84
CA GLU A 72 -9.69 -1.33 4.86
C GLU A 72 -9.43 -0.23 5.91
N ARG A 73 -8.18 -0.10 6.36
CA ARG A 73 -7.78 0.98 7.26
C ARG A 73 -7.78 2.33 6.55
N ALA A 74 -7.20 2.40 5.35
CA ALA A 74 -7.15 3.63 4.58
C ALA A 74 -8.54 4.22 4.32
N VAL A 75 -9.53 3.39 3.97
CA VAL A 75 -10.92 3.84 3.78
C VAL A 75 -11.52 4.39 5.07
N ALA A 76 -11.24 3.76 6.21
CA ALA A 76 -11.73 4.25 7.50
C ALA A 76 -11.08 5.58 7.90
N GLU A 77 -9.76 5.71 7.75
CA GLU A 77 -9.02 6.94 8.06
C GLU A 77 -9.38 8.08 7.11
N ASP A 78 -9.53 7.80 5.80
CA ASP A 78 -9.94 8.78 4.78
C ASP A 78 -11.37 9.30 5.00
N ALA A 79 -12.26 8.46 5.54
CA ALA A 79 -13.60 8.86 5.91
C ALA A 79 -13.65 9.72 7.18
N ASP A 80 -12.71 9.51 8.12
CA ASP A 80 -12.61 10.28 9.36
C ASP A 80 -11.97 11.66 9.11
N ASP A 81 -10.93 11.72 8.29
CA ASP A 81 -10.25 12.95 7.89
C ASP A 81 -9.99 13.00 6.36
N PRO A 82 -10.95 13.55 5.58
CA PRO A 82 -10.84 13.60 4.13
C PRO A 82 -9.82 14.63 3.62
N ASP A 83 -9.30 15.51 4.49
CA ASP A 83 -8.33 16.55 4.11
C ASP A 83 -6.88 16.02 4.11
N LEU A 84 -6.66 14.78 4.56
CA LEU A 84 -5.36 14.12 4.48
C LEU A 84 -4.88 14.02 3.03
N THR A 85 -3.60 14.35 2.82
CA THR A 85 -2.85 13.98 1.61
C THR A 85 -2.66 12.46 1.54
N PRO A 86 -2.33 11.89 0.37
CA PRO A 86 -2.03 10.46 0.23
C PRO A 86 -0.93 9.97 1.19
N GLY A 87 0.18 10.70 1.34
CA GLY A 87 1.26 10.27 2.23
C GLY A 87 0.89 10.40 3.71
N GLN A 88 0.10 11.42 4.08
CA GLN A 88 -0.47 11.50 5.43
C GLN A 88 -1.44 10.35 5.72
N LEU A 89 -2.25 9.94 4.74
CA LEU A 89 -3.11 8.78 4.86
C LEU A 89 -2.31 7.49 5.02
N ALA A 90 -1.25 7.31 4.22
CA ALA A 90 -0.31 6.20 4.37
C ALA A 90 0.31 6.15 5.77
N GLN A 91 0.72 7.31 6.29
CA GLN A 91 1.23 7.43 7.65
C GLN A 91 0.18 7.10 8.72
N GLN A 92 -1.07 7.53 8.58
CA GLN A 92 -2.13 7.18 9.52
C GLN A 92 -2.38 5.67 9.55
N VAL A 93 -2.33 5.02 8.39
CA VAL A 93 -2.53 3.57 8.28
C VAL A 93 -1.37 2.77 8.89
N GLN A 94 -0.13 3.16 8.58
CA GLN A 94 1.09 2.42 8.93
C GLN A 94 1.65 2.77 10.31
N VAL A 95 1.43 4.02 10.75
CA VAL A 95 1.94 4.58 12.01
C VAL A 95 3.46 4.38 12.13
N SER A 96 4.18 4.80 11.10
CA SER A 96 5.65 4.70 11.05
C SER A 96 6.34 5.79 11.88
N ALA A 97 7.65 5.64 12.10
CA ALA A 97 8.46 6.65 12.78
C ALA A 97 8.86 7.85 11.90
N TYR A 98 8.54 7.83 10.59
CA TYR A 98 9.00 8.82 9.62
C TYR A 98 7.85 9.28 8.71
N PRO A 99 6.96 10.16 9.22
CA PRO A 99 5.73 10.54 8.54
C PRO A 99 5.95 11.15 7.14
N ASP A 100 7.00 11.96 6.99
CA ASP A 100 7.22 12.74 5.77
C ASP A 100 7.72 11.89 4.59
N ARG A 101 8.10 10.63 4.81
CA ARG A 101 8.73 9.79 3.75
C ARG A 101 7.75 9.34 2.67
N TYR A 102 6.46 9.27 2.95
CA TYR A 102 5.48 8.80 1.97
C TYR A 102 5.25 9.85 0.87
N ASP A 103 5.05 11.11 1.25
CA ASP A 103 4.88 12.22 0.30
C ASP A 103 6.11 12.40 -0.60
N GLU A 104 7.32 12.06 -0.13
CA GLU A 104 8.55 12.08 -0.94
C GLU A 104 8.51 11.10 -2.13
N ARG A 105 7.60 10.12 -2.13
CA ARG A 105 7.47 9.09 -3.18
C ARG A 105 6.25 9.30 -4.08
N GLU A 106 5.51 10.39 -3.94
CA GLU A 106 4.28 10.64 -4.70
C GLU A 106 4.50 10.53 -6.22
N ASP A 107 5.50 11.22 -6.77
CA ASP A 107 5.78 11.23 -8.21
C ASP A 107 6.10 9.82 -8.73
N GLU A 108 6.89 9.05 -7.99
CA GLU A 108 7.25 7.67 -8.34
C GLU A 108 6.04 6.74 -8.23
N ALA A 109 5.22 6.90 -7.19
CA ALA A 109 4.00 6.15 -6.99
C ALA A 109 3.01 6.38 -8.15
N ARG A 110 2.82 7.63 -8.59
CA ARG A 110 1.97 7.98 -9.74
C ARG A 110 2.44 7.30 -11.03
N LEU A 111 3.73 7.37 -11.32
CA LEU A 111 4.31 6.72 -12.51
C LEU A 111 4.13 5.19 -12.45
N LEU A 112 4.31 4.59 -11.28
CA LEU A 112 4.13 3.15 -11.10
C LEU A 112 2.66 2.72 -11.23
N ILE A 113 1.72 3.53 -10.75
CA ILE A 113 0.28 3.30 -10.93
C ILE A 113 -0.08 3.36 -12.43
N GLU A 114 0.40 4.38 -13.15
CA GLU A 114 0.16 4.53 -14.59
C GLU A 114 0.71 3.31 -15.36
N ALA A 115 1.97 2.95 -15.13
CA ALA A 115 2.57 1.77 -15.75
C ALA A 115 1.83 0.46 -15.42
N THR A 116 1.33 0.33 -14.18
CA THR A 116 0.55 -0.85 -13.77
C THR A 116 -0.80 -0.90 -14.49
N ARG A 117 -1.47 0.24 -14.64
CA ARG A 117 -2.75 0.33 -15.35
C ARG A 117 -2.58 0.01 -16.83
N ASP A 118 -1.54 0.53 -17.47
CA ASP A 118 -1.27 0.29 -18.88
C ASP A 118 -0.99 -1.20 -19.14
N ALA A 119 -0.16 -1.83 -18.30
CA ALA A 119 0.12 -3.26 -18.41
C ALA A 119 -1.16 -4.13 -18.30
N LEU A 120 -2.04 -3.83 -17.34
CA LEU A 120 -3.33 -4.52 -17.18
C LEU A 120 -4.29 -4.28 -18.37
N GLY A 121 -4.21 -3.11 -18.99
CA GLY A 121 -4.96 -2.77 -20.20
C GLY A 121 -4.46 -3.50 -21.45
N GLU A 122 -3.14 -3.69 -21.59
CA GLU A 122 -2.56 -4.44 -22.70
C GLU A 122 -2.86 -5.95 -22.59
N GLU A 123 -2.88 -6.54 -21.39
CA GLU A 123 -3.23 -7.95 -21.19
C GLU A 123 -4.70 -8.28 -21.47
N SER A 124 -5.57 -7.27 -21.53
CA SER A 124 -7.00 -7.42 -21.83
C SER A 124 -7.36 -7.27 -23.32
N VAL A 125 -6.36 -7.03 -24.20
CA VAL A 125 -6.53 -6.98 -25.66
C VAL A 125 -6.05 -8.31 -26.29
N PRO A 126 -6.96 -9.20 -26.74
CA PRO A 126 -6.60 -10.45 -27.41
C PRO A 126 -6.12 -10.29 -28.86
#